data_AF-A0AAW2BKP5-F1
#
_entry.id   AF-A0AAW2BKP5-F1
#
_cell.length_a   1.000
_cell.length_b   1.000
_cell.length_c   1.000
_cell.angle_alpha   90.00
_cell.angle_beta   90.00
_cell.angle_gamma   90.00
#
_symmetry.space_group_name_H-M   'P 1'
#
loop_
_entity.id
_entity.type
_entity.pdbx_description
1 polymer ?
#
loop_
_entity_poly.entity_id
_entity_poly.type
_entity_poly.pdbx_seq_one_letter_code
_entity_poly.pdbx_strand_id
1 'polypeptide(L)'
;MTLPEHVIDIVDALMFLEEDEEEADLDARNEEDIEGSAKIKEDPHVNVSSRMIDCLMSVFQIGLLCSTTSPNERIRINVVLNEMNAIRDIVHKLQKGKRRARMTR
;
A
#
# COMPACT_ATOMS: atom_id res chain seq x y z
N MET A 1 -3.05 -23.70 16.50
CA MET A 1 -2.28 -23.08 15.40
C MET A 1 -1.10 -22.35 16.03
N THR A 2 0.10 -22.92 15.97
CA THR A 2 1.31 -22.28 16.52
C THR A 2 1.99 -21.47 15.44
N LEU A 3 1.91 -20.14 15.54
CA LEU A 3 2.79 -19.22 14.82
C LEU A 3 3.21 -18.02 15.70
N PRO A 4 3.95 -18.21 16.81
CA PRO A 4 4.43 -17.05 17.59
C PRO A 4 5.84 -16.59 17.18
N GLU A 5 6.72 -17.50 16.73
CA GLU A 5 8.15 -17.19 16.52
C GLU A 5 8.58 -17.09 15.04
N HIS A 6 7.82 -17.64 14.09
CA HIS A 6 8.21 -17.75 12.67
C HIS A 6 7.28 -17.02 11.70
N VAL A 7 6.50 -16.04 12.20
CA VAL A 7 5.62 -15.22 11.34
C VAL A 7 6.44 -14.37 10.37
N ILE A 8 7.61 -13.88 10.82
CA ILE A 8 8.54 -13.09 10.00
C ILE A 8 9.03 -13.89 8.78
N ASP A 9 9.16 -15.22 8.90
CA ASP A 9 9.63 -16.08 7.82
C ASP A 9 8.60 -16.28 6.70
N ILE A 10 7.33 -15.92 6.94
CA ILE A 10 6.24 -16.03 5.97
C ILE A 10 6.03 -14.70 5.21
N VAL A 11 6.55 -13.60 5.75
CA VAL A 11 6.44 -12.28 5.14
C VAL A 11 7.36 -12.24 3.92
N ASP A 12 6.77 -12.10 2.73
CA ASP A 12 7.52 -11.89 1.49
C ASP A 12 8.34 -10.58 1.59
N ALA A 13 9.65 -10.68 1.39
CA ALA A 13 10.58 -9.55 1.40
C ALA A 13 10.18 -8.49 0.36
N LEU A 14 9.47 -8.88 -0.71
CA LEU A 14 8.95 -7.97 -1.72
C LEU A 14 7.82 -7.06 -1.19
N MET A 15 7.21 -7.36 -0.04
CA MET A 15 6.18 -6.49 0.58
C MET A 15 6.75 -5.18 1.14
N PHE A 16 8.05 -5.13 1.42
CA PHE A 16 8.75 -3.96 1.96
C PHE A 16 9.84 -3.43 1.02
N LEU A 17 9.85 -3.85 -0.24
CA LEU A 17 10.71 -3.19 -1.23
C LEU A 17 10.19 -1.78 -1.48
N GLU A 18 10.70 -0.84 -0.69
CA GLU A 18 10.92 0.53 -1.14
C GLU A 18 11.95 0.41 -2.28
N GLU A 19 11.52 0.69 -3.50
CA GLU A 19 12.48 0.92 -4.59
C GLU A 19 13.17 2.23 -4.24
N ASP A 20 14.32 2.14 -3.56
CA ASP A 20 15.22 3.26 -3.34
C ASP A 20 15.66 3.81 -4.71
N GLU A 21 14.93 4.78 -5.25
CA GLU A 21 15.46 5.61 -6.32
C GLU A 21 16.36 6.67 -5.65
N GLU A 22 17.68 6.43 -5.74
CA GLU A 22 18.76 7.32 -5.28
C GLU A 22 18.43 8.80 -5.51
N GLU A 23 18.41 9.56 -4.40
CA GLU A 23 18.32 11.01 -4.37
C GLU A 23 19.54 11.63 -5.08
N ALA A 24 19.35 12.18 -6.29
CA ALA A 24 20.32 13.04 -6.96
C ALA A 24 19.58 14.12 -7.77
N ASP A 25 19.37 15.29 -7.19
CA ASP A 25 20.20 16.47 -7.47
C ASP A 25 19.49 17.79 -7.10
N LEU A 26 20.27 18.57 -6.36
CA LEU A 26 20.21 20.00 -6.05
C LEU A 26 19.54 20.84 -7.15
N ASP A 27 18.54 21.65 -6.80
CA ASP A 27 18.26 22.86 -7.59
C ASP A 27 18.37 24.12 -6.72
N ALA A 28 19.25 25.00 -7.17
CA ALA A 28 19.55 26.28 -6.59
C ALA A 28 18.97 27.38 -7.50
N ARG A 29 18.30 28.35 -6.86
CA ARG A 29 17.84 29.67 -7.37
C ARG A 29 16.45 29.62 -8.05
N ASN A 30 15.50 30.50 -7.75
CA ASN A 30 15.60 31.91 -7.39
C ASN A 30 14.42 32.33 -6.50
N GLU A 31 14.67 33.25 -5.56
CA GLU A 31 13.67 33.97 -4.75
C GLU A 31 12.81 34.90 -5.63
N GLU A 32 11.50 35.09 -5.36
CA GLU A 32 10.72 36.37 -5.23
C GLU A 32 9.28 36.12 -4.66
N ASP A 33 9.00 36.68 -3.48
CA ASP A 33 7.76 37.24 -2.91
C ASP A 33 6.43 36.47 -2.58
N ILE A 34 6.24 36.27 -1.26
CA ILE A 34 5.10 36.62 -0.35
C ILE A 34 3.64 36.25 -0.73
N GLU A 35 3.07 35.26 -0.02
CA GLU A 35 1.90 35.37 0.91
C GLU A 35 1.38 33.96 1.25
N GLY A 36 1.34 33.65 2.55
CA GLY A 36 1.12 32.31 3.10
C GLY A 36 -0.23 31.69 2.76
N SER A 37 -0.20 30.60 2.00
CA SER A 37 -1.10 29.47 2.22
C SER A 37 -0.24 28.22 2.28
N ALA A 38 -0.19 27.59 3.45
CA ALA A 38 0.50 26.33 3.67
C ALA A 38 -0.16 25.26 2.81
N LYS A 39 0.30 25.13 1.55
CA LYS A 39 0.15 23.90 0.79
C LYS A 39 0.99 22.87 1.53
N ILE A 40 0.36 22.15 2.45
CA ILE A 40 0.90 20.89 2.96
C ILE A 40 1.13 20.07 1.70
N LYS A 41 2.38 20.02 1.25
CA LYS A 41 2.82 19.05 0.25
C LYS A 41 2.74 17.72 0.97
N GLU A 42 1.55 17.12 0.97
CA GLU A 42 1.39 15.73 1.37
C GLU A 42 2.29 14.95 0.44
N ASP A 43 3.40 14.47 0.97
CA ASP A 43 4.37 13.69 0.23
C ASP A 43 3.63 12.50 -0.40
N PRO A 44 3.53 12.44 -1.75
CA PRO A 44 2.83 11.35 -2.43
C PRO A 44 3.43 9.98 -2.08
N HIS A 45 4.70 9.94 -1.67
CA HIS A 45 5.42 8.73 -1.35
C HIS A 45 4.91 8.07 -0.04
N VAL A 46 4.75 8.85 1.03
CA VAL A 46 4.21 8.37 2.33
C VAL A 46 2.79 7.78 2.19
N ASN A 47 1.96 8.35 1.31
CA ASN A 47 0.58 7.90 1.11
C ASN A 47 0.49 6.53 0.39
N VAL A 48 1.38 6.25 -0.57
CA VAL A 48 1.31 4.99 -1.33
C VAL A 48 1.73 3.80 -0.48
N SER A 49 2.75 3.95 0.37
CA SER A 49 3.19 2.91 1.30
C SER A 49 2.10 2.59 2.34
N SER A 50 1.52 3.61 2.98
CA SER A 50 0.41 3.44 3.94
C SER A 50 -0.78 2.69 3.34
N ARG A 51 -1.20 3.08 2.13
CA ARG A 51 -2.36 2.45 1.46
C ARG A 51 -2.09 1.00 1.03
N MET A 52 -0.85 0.64 0.76
CA MET A 52 -0.47 -0.76 0.50
C MET A 52 -0.55 -1.60 1.77
N ILE A 53 -0.11 -1.07 2.92
CA ILE A 53 -0.25 -1.73 4.21
C ILE A 53 -1.73 -1.98 4.54
N ASP A 54 -2.60 -0.99 4.31
CA ASP A 54 -4.05 -1.14 4.52
C ASP A 54 -4.64 -2.26 3.64
N CYS A 55 -4.19 -2.36 2.38
CA CYS A 55 -4.60 -3.43 1.47
C CYS A 55 -4.14 -4.80 2.00
N LEU A 56 -2.91 -4.92 2.50
CA LEU A 56 -2.39 -6.15 3.07
C LEU A 56 -3.16 -6.56 4.33
N MET A 57 -3.42 -5.63 5.24
CA MET A 57 -4.24 -5.88 6.43
C MET A 57 -5.62 -6.41 6.05
N SER A 58 -6.25 -5.83 5.01
CA SER A 58 -7.54 -6.29 4.50
C SER A 58 -7.48 -7.71 3.95
N VAL A 59 -6.43 -8.05 3.18
CA VAL A 59 -6.22 -9.42 2.67
C VAL A 59 -6.04 -10.42 3.81
N PHE A 60 -5.25 -10.08 4.84
CA PHE A 60 -5.08 -10.95 6.00
C PHE A 60 -6.38 -11.15 6.76
N GLN A 61 -7.17 -10.09 6.95
CA GLN A 61 -8.47 -10.18 7.61
C GLN A 61 -9.42 -11.11 6.84
N ILE A 62 -9.47 -11.00 5.52
CA ILE A 62 -10.24 -11.92 4.67
C ILE A 62 -9.72 -13.36 4.84
N GLY A 63 -8.40 -13.56 4.82
CA GLY A 63 -7.77 -14.87 5.02
C GLY A 63 -8.15 -15.50 6.36
N LEU A 64 -8.18 -14.72 7.45
CA LEU A 64 -8.62 -15.16 8.77
C LEU A 64 -10.10 -15.57 8.76
N LEU A 65 -10.97 -14.76 8.15
CA LEU A 65 -12.41 -15.06 8.03
C LEU A 65 -12.69 -16.29 7.17
N CYS A 66 -11.87 -16.56 6.15
CA CYS A 66 -11.94 -17.77 5.34
C CYS A 66 -11.42 -19.02 6.07
N SER A 67 -10.53 -18.82 7.04
CA SER A 67 -9.84 -19.90 7.77
C SER A 67 -10.50 -20.23 9.11
N THR A 68 -11.72 -19.74 9.37
CA THR A 68 -12.47 -20.12 10.57
C THR A 68 -12.71 -21.64 10.61
N THR A 69 -12.63 -22.20 11.81
CA THR A 69 -12.69 -23.66 12.04
C THR A 69 -14.04 -24.23 11.62
N SER A 70 -15.13 -23.53 11.92
CA SER A 70 -16.48 -23.90 11.50
C SER A 70 -16.76 -23.43 10.06
N PRO A 71 -17.14 -24.33 9.14
CA PRO A 71 -17.50 -23.95 7.77
C PRO A 71 -18.66 -22.94 7.71
N ASN A 72 -19.59 -23.01 8.67
CA ASN A 72 -20.77 -22.13 8.73
C ASN A 72 -20.44 -20.70 9.21
N GLU A 73 -19.28 -20.53 9.85
CA GLU A 73 -18.80 -19.22 10.32
C GLU A 73 -17.86 -18.56 9.31
N ARG A 74 -17.48 -19.27 8.24
CA ARG A 74 -16.67 -18.68 7.17
C ARG A 74 -17.48 -17.64 6.43
N ILE A 75 -16.81 -16.56 6.06
CA ILE A 75 -17.37 -15.56 5.17
C ILE A 75 -17.78 -16.21 3.83
N ARG A 76 -18.90 -15.78 3.26
CA ARG A 76 -19.41 -16.34 2.01
C ARG A 76 -18.46 -16.01 0.85
N ILE A 77 -18.26 -16.96 -0.06
CA ILE A 77 -17.31 -16.82 -1.17
C ILE A 77 -17.61 -15.62 -2.07
N ASN A 78 -18.87 -15.26 -2.27
CA ASN A 78 -19.24 -14.09 -3.07
C ASN A 78 -18.77 -12.78 -2.42
N VAL A 79 -18.79 -12.70 -1.09
CA VAL A 79 -18.26 -11.54 -0.35
C VAL A 79 -16.75 -11.50 -0.48
N VAL A 80 -16.06 -12.63 -0.31
CA VAL A 80 -14.60 -12.74 -0.52
C VAL A 80 -14.20 -12.23 -1.91
N LEU A 81 -14.88 -12.68 -2.96
CA LEU A 81 -14.59 -12.26 -4.33
C LEU A 81 -14.78 -10.75 -4.53
N ASN A 82 -15.83 -10.17 -3.95
CA ASN A 82 -16.09 -8.74 -4.05
C ASN A 82 -14.99 -7.92 -3.35
N GLU A 83 -14.63 -8.29 -2.12
CA GLU A 83 -13.58 -7.61 -1.34
C GLU A 83 -12.21 -7.75 -2.02
N MET A 84 -11.84 -8.95 -2.47
CA MET A 84 -10.57 -9.16 -3.17
C MET A 84 -10.48 -8.39 -4.49
N ASN A 85 -11.59 -8.29 -5.25
CA ASN A 85 -11.64 -7.48 -6.45
C ASN A 85 -11.45 -5.98 -6.13
N ALA A 86 -12.08 -5.49 -5.07
CA ALA A 86 -11.92 -4.09 -4.62
C ALA A 86 -10.47 -3.78 -4.23
N ILE A 87 -9.82 -4.68 -3.46
CA ILE A 87 -8.40 -4.55 -3.09
C ILE A 87 -7.52 -4.53 -4.34
N ARG A 88 -7.73 -5.46 -5.28
CA ARG A 88 -6.98 -5.50 -6.55
C ARG A 88 -7.10 -4.19 -7.34
N ASP A 89 -8.28 -3.59 -7.36
CA ASP A 89 -8.52 -2.34 -8.08
C ASP A 89 -7.80 -1.15 -7.40
N ILE A 90 -7.71 -1.15 -6.07
CA ILE A 90 -6.92 -0.17 -5.31
C ILE A 90 -5.43 -0.32 -5.63
N VAL A 91 -4.89 -1.55 -5.53
CA VAL A 91 -3.48 -1.84 -5.82
C VAL A 91 -3.12 -1.45 -7.25
N HIS A 92 -3.96 -1.78 -8.24
CA HIS A 92 -3.76 -1.34 -9.62
C HIS A 92 -3.72 0.18 -9.77
N LYS A 93 -4.58 0.92 -9.04
CA LYS A 93 -4.56 2.39 -9.08
C LYS A 93 -3.27 2.96 -8.48
N LEU A 94 -2.79 2.39 -7.37
CA LEU A 94 -1.53 2.79 -6.74
C LEU A 94 -0.34 2.55 -7.68
N GLN A 95 -0.28 1.38 -8.34
CA GLN A 95 0.77 1.06 -9.32
C GLN A 95 0.74 1.98 -10.56
N LYS A 96 -0.46 2.34 -11.05
CA LYS A 96 -0.60 3.32 -12.15
C LYS A 96 -0.14 4.72 -11.73
N GLY A 97 -0.35 5.10 -10.48
CA GLY A 97 0.17 6.33 -9.90
C GLY A 97 1.70 6.38 -9.94
N LYS A 98 2.37 5.29 -9.48
CA LYS A 98 3.83 5.14 -9.55
C LYS A 98 4.38 5.29 -10.98
N ARG A 99 3.76 4.61 -11.95
CA ARG A 99 4.18 4.68 -13.37
C ARG A 99 4.02 6.07 -14.00
N ARG A 100 2.99 6.82 -13.61
CA ARG A 100 2.76 8.17 -14.13
C ARG A 100 3.78 9.17 -13.58
N ALA A 101 4.09 9.08 -12.29
CA ALA A 101 5.15 9.88 -11.68
C ALA A 101 6.51 9.64 -12.35
N ARG A 102 6.78 8.40 -12.76
CA ARG A 102 8.01 8.00 -13.46
C ARG A 102 8.08 8.44 -14.93
N MET A 103 6.96 8.77 -15.57
CA MET A 103 6.90 9.21 -16.98
C MET A 103 6.98 10.74 -17.14
N THR A 104 6.67 11.48 -16.08
CA THR A 104 6.76 12.95 -16.04
C THR A 104 8.11 13.47 -15.55
N ARG A 105 9.10 12.59 -15.44
CA ARG A 105 10.47 12.88 -15.03
C ARG A 105 11.40 12.73 -16.23
#